data_AF-A0A7C8YZW9-F1
#
_entry.id   AF-A0A7C8YZW9-F1
#
_cell.length_a   1.000
_cell.length_b   1.000
_cell.length_c   1.000
_cell.angle_alpha   90.00
_cell.angle_beta   90.00
_cell.angle_gamma   90.00
#
_symmetry.space_group_name_H-M   'P 1'
#
loop_
_entity.id
_entity.type
_entity.pdbx_description
1 polymer ?
#
loop_
_entity_poly.entity_id
_entity_poly.type
_entity_poly.pdbx_seq_one_letter_code
_entity_poly.pdbx_strand_id
1 'polypeptide(L)'
;LFCFIPCVSISRVKKLKSTPVYVKPQLTSDSGTCRLNVLVGIRHDPGKIIESIAVKFQLPLSVTSTDLTANHGTVNILANRTCSWSIGKIPKDKAPCMSGTLLLEAGLDRLNVFPTFQVEFRIMGVALSGLQIGKLEVKNVPNQPYKGFRALTQTGEYQVRS
;
A
#
# COMPACT_ATOMS: atom_id res chain seq x y z
N LEU A 1 -26.21 -21.05 20.94
CA LEU A 1 -24.74 -21.14 20.92
C LEU A 1 -24.29 -21.35 19.47
N PHE A 2 -23.86 -20.29 18.75
CA PHE A 2 -23.36 -20.46 17.37
C PHE A 2 -21.92 -20.95 17.44
N CYS A 3 -21.70 -22.22 17.11
CA CYS A 3 -20.37 -22.80 17.02
C CYS A 3 -19.74 -22.37 15.69
N PHE A 4 -18.78 -21.44 15.72
CA PHE A 4 -17.94 -21.11 14.57
C PHE A 4 -16.81 -22.14 14.50
N ILE A 5 -16.76 -22.93 13.43
CA ILE A 5 -15.59 -23.77 13.12
C ILE A 5 -14.74 -23.00 12.11
N PRO A 6 -13.63 -22.36 12.53
CA PRO A 6 -12.73 -21.71 11.61
C PRO A 6 -11.93 -22.77 10.85
N CYS A 7 -12.20 -22.94 9.55
CA CYS A 7 -11.35 -23.73 8.66
C CYS A 7 -10.27 -22.81 8.07
N VAL A 8 -9.01 -23.02 8.46
CA VAL A 8 -7.86 -22.24 7.94
C VAL A 8 -7.10 -23.11 6.95
N SER A 9 -7.10 -22.72 5.67
CA SER A 9 -6.27 -23.33 4.63
C SER A 9 -5.09 -22.41 4.33
N ILE A 10 -3.85 -22.92 4.47
CA ILE A 10 -2.63 -22.16 4.20
C ILE A 10 -2.14 -22.53 2.80
N SER A 11 -2.07 -21.55 1.90
CA SER A 11 -1.55 -21.73 0.53
C SER A 11 -0.62 -20.59 0.17
N ARG A 12 0.45 -20.90 -0.61
CA ARG A 12 1.43 -19.91 -1.07
C ARG A 12 1.33 -19.76 -2.57
N VAL A 13 0.83 -18.61 -3.02
CA VAL A 13 0.84 -18.26 -4.45
C VAL A 13 2.10 -17.44 -4.74
N LYS A 14 2.84 -17.83 -5.79
CA LYS A 14 3.99 -17.08 -6.31
C LYS A 14 3.58 -16.33 -7.58
N LYS A 15 4.16 -15.14 -7.81
CA LYS A 15 3.88 -14.27 -8.97
C LYS A 15 2.42 -13.83 -9.07
N LEU A 16 1.99 -12.93 -8.18
CA LEU A 16 0.75 -12.17 -8.35
C LEU A 16 0.82 -11.39 -9.67
N LYS A 17 -0.01 -11.78 -10.66
CA LYS A 17 0.03 -11.21 -12.03
C LYS A 17 -0.46 -9.77 -12.10
N SER A 18 -1.20 -9.30 -11.09
CA SER A 18 -1.87 -8.00 -11.12
C SER A 18 -1.92 -7.38 -9.72
N THR A 19 -0.99 -6.48 -9.42
CA THR A 19 -1.08 -5.66 -8.20
C THR A 19 -2.15 -4.58 -8.39
N PRO A 20 -3.12 -4.44 -7.48
CA PRO A 20 -4.26 -3.55 -7.69
C PRO A 20 -3.90 -2.07 -7.59
N VAL A 21 -2.89 -1.74 -6.77
CA VAL A 21 -2.36 -0.39 -6.57
C VAL A 21 -1.00 -0.28 -7.23
N TYR A 22 -0.73 0.84 -7.90
CA TYR A 22 0.60 1.22 -8.36
C TYR A 22 1.04 2.51 -7.68
N VAL A 23 2.35 2.63 -7.50
CA VAL A 23 3.00 3.84 -7.00
C VAL A 23 4.08 4.24 -7.98
N LYS A 24 4.11 5.52 -8.34
CA LYS A 24 5.09 6.08 -9.27
C LYS A 24 5.82 7.23 -8.58
N PRO A 25 6.95 6.94 -7.90
CA PRO A 25 7.84 7.97 -7.41
C PRO A 25 8.62 8.60 -8.58
N GLN A 26 8.84 9.90 -8.50
CA GLN A 26 9.67 10.69 -9.40
C GLN A 26 10.50 11.62 -8.54
N LEU A 27 11.83 11.48 -8.61
CA LEU A 27 12.77 12.33 -7.90
C LEU A 27 13.62 13.08 -8.92
N THR A 28 13.70 14.40 -8.77
CA THR A 28 14.53 15.26 -9.61
C THR A 28 15.41 16.10 -8.69
N SER A 29 16.72 15.87 -8.74
CA SER A 29 17.69 16.67 -7.98
C SER A 29 18.25 17.79 -8.84
N ASP A 30 18.38 18.97 -8.24
CA ASP A 30 18.91 20.18 -8.86
C ASP A 30 19.65 21.01 -7.79
N SER A 31 20.95 21.23 -7.99
CA SER A 31 21.82 22.10 -7.18
C SER A 31 21.58 22.05 -5.66
N GLY A 32 21.59 20.86 -5.05
CA GLY A 32 21.43 20.69 -3.60
C GLY A 32 19.98 20.62 -3.10
N THR A 33 19.01 20.66 -4.01
CA THR A 33 17.59 20.51 -3.73
C THR A 33 17.03 19.33 -4.52
N CYS A 34 16.19 18.49 -3.91
CA CYS A 34 15.53 17.37 -4.59
C CYS A 34 14.01 17.51 -4.55
N ARG A 35 13.39 17.61 -5.72
CA ARG A 35 11.93 17.60 -5.88
C ARG A 35 11.43 16.16 -5.89
N LEU A 36 10.56 15.83 -4.95
CA LEU A 36 9.90 14.54 -4.85
C LEU A 36 8.46 14.67 -5.34
N ASN A 37 8.03 13.75 -6.19
CA ASN A 37 6.64 13.58 -6.59
C ASN A 37 6.27 12.09 -6.54
N VAL A 38 5.25 11.71 -5.79
CA VAL A 38 4.80 10.33 -5.62
C VAL A 38 3.32 10.26 -5.96
N LEU A 39 3.02 9.60 -7.07
CA LEU A 39 1.64 9.35 -7.51
C LEU A 39 1.20 7.94 -7.08
N VAL A 40 -0.03 7.82 -6.58
CA VAL A 40 -0.65 6.54 -6.25
C VAL A 40 -1.95 6.39 -7.05
N GLY A 41 -2.15 5.21 -7.65
CA GLY A 41 -3.36 4.95 -8.42
C GLY A 41 -3.74 3.47 -8.47
N ILE A 42 -4.89 3.19 -9.08
CA ILE A 42 -5.40 1.83 -9.29
C ILE A 42 -4.99 1.38 -10.69
N ARG A 43 -4.36 0.21 -10.82
CA ARG A 43 -3.98 -0.38 -12.13
C ARG A 43 -4.86 -1.54 -12.52
N HIS A 44 -5.15 -2.42 -11.57
CA HIS A 44 -5.95 -3.62 -11.77
C HIS A 44 -7.09 -3.58 -10.78
N ASP A 45 -8.18 -2.90 -11.14
CA ASP A 45 -9.33 -2.74 -10.26
C ASP A 45 -9.92 -4.13 -9.95
N PRO A 46 -9.92 -4.55 -8.67
CA PRO A 46 -10.50 -5.82 -8.28
C PRO A 46 -12.03 -5.78 -8.19
N GLY A 47 -12.68 -4.65 -8.56
CA GLY A 47 -14.12 -4.47 -8.48
C GLY A 47 -14.64 -4.30 -7.05
N LYS A 48 -13.72 -4.09 -6.09
CA LYS A 48 -14.00 -3.84 -4.68
C LYS A 48 -13.18 -2.65 -4.20
N ILE A 49 -13.69 -2.01 -3.15
CA ILE A 49 -13.06 -0.85 -2.54
C ILE A 49 -11.71 -1.26 -1.97
N ILE A 50 -10.65 -0.58 -2.43
CA ILE A 50 -9.33 -0.62 -1.82
C ILE A 50 -9.29 0.43 -0.73
N GLU A 51 -9.05 0.01 0.51
CA GLU A 51 -9.05 0.85 1.70
C GLU A 51 -7.74 0.75 2.47
N SER A 52 -7.59 1.60 3.49
CA SER A 52 -6.39 1.69 4.33
C SER A 52 -5.10 1.83 3.52
N ILE A 53 -5.15 2.57 2.41
CA ILE A 53 -3.98 2.80 1.56
C ILE A 53 -3.02 3.73 2.31
N ALA A 54 -1.78 3.31 2.45
CA ALA A 54 -0.71 4.13 3.00
C ALA A 54 0.60 3.86 2.25
N VAL A 55 1.45 4.89 2.18
CA VAL A 55 2.80 4.78 1.64
C VAL A 55 3.78 5.24 2.69
N LYS A 56 4.78 4.41 2.99
CA LYS A 56 5.83 4.67 3.96
C LYS A 56 7.18 4.60 3.29
N PHE A 57 8.07 5.52 3.61
CA PHE A 57 9.46 5.47 3.14
C PHE A 57 10.38 6.14 4.15
N GLN A 58 11.63 5.71 4.16
CA GLN A 58 12.68 6.34 4.96
C GLN A 58 13.37 7.41 4.13
N LEU A 59 13.48 8.62 4.66
CA LEU A 59 14.29 9.65 4.02
C LEU A 59 15.78 9.30 4.15
N PRO A 60 16.58 9.48 3.08
CA PRO A 60 18.02 9.29 3.14
C PRO A 60 18.68 10.23 4.15
N LEU A 61 19.83 9.80 4.72
CA LEU A 61 20.56 10.60 5.70
C LEU A 61 21.05 11.95 5.15
N SER A 62 21.30 11.98 3.83
CA SER A 62 21.69 13.16 3.05
C SER A 62 20.62 14.26 3.00
N VAL A 63 19.40 14.01 3.47
CA VAL A 63 18.32 14.99 3.50
C VAL A 63 18.31 15.70 4.86
N THR A 64 18.49 17.02 4.85
CA THR A 64 18.52 17.87 6.05
C THR A 64 17.12 18.36 6.42
N SER A 65 16.32 18.77 5.43
CA SER A 65 14.97 19.31 5.64
C SER A 65 14.03 18.80 4.55
N THR A 66 12.75 18.71 4.87
CA THR A 66 11.73 18.22 3.94
C THR A 66 10.46 19.03 4.07
N ASP A 67 9.98 19.54 2.95
CA ASP A 67 8.66 20.15 2.83
C ASP A 67 7.83 19.30 1.88
N LEU A 68 7.00 18.42 2.45
CA LEU A 68 6.17 17.48 1.71
C LEU A 68 4.70 17.79 1.93
N THR A 69 3.96 17.94 0.84
CA THR A 69 2.52 18.16 0.84
C THR A 69 1.84 17.09 0.00
N ALA A 70 0.61 16.73 0.37
CA ALA A 70 -0.20 15.82 -0.43
C ALA A 70 -1.51 16.48 -0.82
N ASN A 71 -2.00 16.19 -2.02
CA ASN A 71 -3.32 16.64 -2.46
C ASN A 71 -4.46 15.91 -1.74
N HIS A 72 -4.17 14.74 -1.17
CA HIS A 72 -5.14 13.86 -0.53
C HIS A 72 -4.45 13.04 0.55
N GLY A 73 -5.17 12.79 1.64
CA GLY A 73 -4.62 12.11 2.81
C GLY A 73 -3.74 13.01 3.67
N THR A 74 -3.09 12.40 4.66
CA THR A 74 -2.26 13.09 5.65
C THR A 74 -0.83 12.60 5.55
N VAL A 75 0.12 13.53 5.49
CA VAL A 75 1.56 13.25 5.51
C VAL A 75 2.07 13.50 6.92
N ASN A 76 2.70 12.48 7.50
CA ASN A 76 3.33 12.57 8.81
C ASN A 76 4.81 12.23 8.66
N ILE A 77 5.68 13.11 9.15
CA ILE A 77 7.13 12.90 9.16
C ILE A 77 7.55 12.66 10.59
N LEU A 78 8.03 11.45 10.87
CA LEU A 78 8.44 11.03 12.20
C LEU A 78 9.89 11.47 12.48
N ALA A 79 10.25 11.55 13.77
CA ALA A 79 11.59 11.96 14.21
C ALA A 79 12.73 11.05 13.69
N ASN A 80 12.42 9.78 13.41
CA ASN A 80 13.34 8.84 12.80
C ASN A 80 13.47 9.00 11.27
N ARG A 81 13.03 10.14 10.70
CA ARG A 81 13.03 10.43 9.26
C ARG A 81 12.17 9.48 8.41
N THR A 82 11.19 8.82 9.05
CA THR A 82 10.16 8.06 8.34
C THR A 82 9.07 9.00 7.87
N CYS A 83 8.82 9.04 6.57
CA CYS A 83 7.62 9.65 6.02
C CYS A 83 6.51 8.61 5.92
N SER A 84 5.37 8.90 6.52
CA SER A 84 4.15 8.09 6.45
C SER A 84 3.02 8.90 5.83
N TRP A 85 2.55 8.47 4.68
CA TRP A 85 1.44 9.08 3.97
C TRP A 85 0.21 8.18 4.06
N SER A 86 -0.80 8.64 4.78
CA SER A 86 -2.06 7.92 4.97
C SER A 86 -3.10 8.46 4.00
N ILE A 87 -3.43 7.68 2.97
CA ILE A 87 -4.41 8.04 1.91
C ILE A 87 -5.81 7.54 2.29
N GLY A 88 -5.89 6.33 2.84
CA GLY A 88 -7.17 5.67 3.13
C GLY A 88 -7.78 5.08 1.85
N LYS A 89 -8.52 5.88 1.08
CA LYS A 89 -9.19 5.44 -0.16
C LYS A 89 -8.77 6.33 -1.32
N ILE A 90 -8.58 5.77 -2.51
CA ILE A 90 -8.28 6.56 -3.71
C ILE A 90 -9.58 7.27 -4.15
N PRO A 91 -9.62 8.61 -4.20
CA PRO A 91 -10.77 9.34 -4.71
C PRO A 91 -10.93 9.10 -6.21
N LYS A 92 -12.18 9.19 -6.70
CA LYS A 92 -12.51 8.98 -8.11
C LYS A 92 -12.14 10.18 -8.98
N ASP A 93 -12.11 11.38 -8.39
CA ASP A 93 -11.95 12.63 -9.13
C ASP A 93 -10.48 12.89 -9.50
N LYS A 94 -9.55 12.61 -8.59
CA LYS A 94 -8.13 12.88 -8.77
C LYS A 94 -7.28 11.83 -8.08
N ALA A 95 -6.22 11.38 -8.76
CA ALA A 95 -5.27 10.45 -8.16
C ALA A 95 -4.52 11.12 -6.97
N PRO A 96 -4.38 10.42 -5.83
CA PRO A 96 -3.55 10.87 -4.73
C PRO A 96 -2.10 11.08 -5.19
N CYS A 97 -1.56 12.23 -4.81
CA CYS A 97 -0.24 12.70 -5.18
C CYS A 97 0.38 13.39 -3.98
N MET A 98 1.58 12.98 -3.60
CA MET A 98 2.45 13.70 -2.69
C MET A 98 3.51 14.42 -3.52
N SER A 99 3.73 15.70 -3.26
CA SER A 99 4.79 16.48 -3.89
C SER A 99 5.49 17.35 -2.86
N GLY A 100 6.77 17.61 -3.08
CA GLY A 100 7.51 18.49 -2.21
C GLY A 100 8.98 18.58 -2.51
N THR A 101 9.69 19.23 -1.61
CA THR A 101 11.09 19.58 -1.76
C THR A 101 11.89 19.02 -0.59
N LEU A 102 12.98 18.34 -0.90
CA LEU A 102 13.95 17.79 0.03
C LEU A 102 15.22 18.63 -0.09
N LEU A 103 15.66 19.23 1.00
CA LEU A 103 16.92 19.94 1.07
C LEU A 103 18.05 18.93 1.37
N LEU A 104 19.06 18.90 0.51
CA LEU A 104 20.22 18.04 0.69
C LEU A 104 21.26 18.73 1.59
N GLU A 105 22.12 17.92 2.20
CA GLU A 105 23.26 18.40 2.96
C GLU A 105 24.23 19.21 2.08
N ALA A 106 24.91 20.19 2.69
CA ALA A 106 25.86 21.04 1.99
C ALA A 106 26.98 20.21 1.34
N GLY A 107 27.20 20.41 0.03
CA GLY A 107 28.19 19.67 -0.75
C GLY A 107 27.63 18.48 -1.54
N LEU A 108 26.34 18.18 -1.43
CA LEU A 108 25.65 17.20 -2.28
C LEU A 108 24.82 17.91 -3.35
N ASP A 109 25.22 17.78 -4.62
CA ASP A 109 24.45 18.35 -5.74
C ASP A 109 23.19 17.54 -6.08
N ARG A 110 23.21 16.22 -5.77
CA ARG A 110 22.14 15.29 -6.12
C ARG A 110 21.94 14.18 -5.09
N LEU A 111 20.72 13.63 -5.07
CA LEU A 111 20.40 12.47 -4.25
C LEU A 111 21.01 11.20 -4.87
N ASN A 112 21.96 10.58 -4.18
CA ASN A 112 22.62 9.35 -4.64
C ASN A 112 21.90 8.06 -4.19
N VAL A 113 21.12 8.14 -3.11
CA VAL A 113 20.39 6.99 -2.55
C VAL A 113 18.91 7.30 -2.62
N PHE A 114 18.17 6.50 -3.40
CA PHE A 114 16.72 6.64 -3.52
C PHE A 114 16.01 5.83 -2.45
N PRO A 115 14.99 6.41 -1.79
CA PRO A 115 14.23 5.69 -0.78
C PRO A 115 13.38 4.59 -1.41
N THR A 116 13.14 3.52 -0.64
CA THR A 116 12.17 2.49 -1.03
C THR A 116 10.81 2.82 -0.44
N PHE A 117 9.78 2.82 -1.29
CA PHE A 117 8.41 3.12 -0.93
C PHE A 117 7.68 1.83 -0.58
N GLN A 118 7.44 1.62 0.70
CA GLN A 118 6.57 0.54 1.18
C GLN A 118 5.12 0.98 1.07
N VAL A 119 4.29 0.12 0.50
CA VAL A 119 2.89 0.41 0.23
C VAL A 119 2.05 -0.57 1.02
N GLU A 120 1.06 -0.04 1.72
CA GLU A 120 0.11 -0.80 2.51
C GLU A 120 -1.29 -0.54 1.94
N PHE A 121 -2.07 -1.60 1.75
CA PHE A 121 -3.47 -1.51 1.36
C PHE A 121 -4.24 -2.73 1.85
N ARG A 122 -5.56 -2.59 1.93
CA ARG A 122 -6.51 -3.61 2.34
C ARG A 122 -7.69 -3.67 1.37
N ILE A 123 -8.16 -4.88 1.08
CA ILE A 123 -9.31 -5.13 0.21
C ILE A 123 -10.20 -6.19 0.86
N MET A 124 -11.44 -5.81 1.14
CA MET A 124 -12.44 -6.71 1.71
C MET A 124 -13.21 -7.43 0.60
N GLY A 125 -13.45 -8.73 0.78
CA GLY A 125 -14.27 -9.54 -0.13
C GLY A 125 -13.54 -10.00 -1.40
N VAL A 126 -12.22 -9.83 -1.49
CA VAL A 126 -11.39 -10.27 -2.62
C VAL A 126 -10.24 -11.11 -2.11
N ALA A 127 -9.95 -12.21 -2.81
CA ALA A 127 -8.69 -12.94 -2.72
C ALA A 127 -7.89 -12.69 -4.01
N LEU A 128 -6.82 -11.89 -3.94
CA LEU A 128 -5.99 -11.61 -5.13
C LEU A 128 -5.30 -12.85 -5.71
N SER A 129 -5.27 -13.97 -4.98
CA SER A 129 -4.82 -15.27 -5.47
C SER A 129 -5.75 -15.88 -6.53
N GLY A 130 -6.97 -15.36 -6.69
CA GLY A 130 -8.02 -15.99 -7.49
C GLY A 130 -8.67 -17.20 -6.81
N LEU A 131 -8.36 -17.46 -5.54
CA LEU A 131 -8.96 -18.56 -4.79
C LEU A 131 -10.44 -18.30 -4.57
N GLN A 132 -11.26 -19.27 -4.96
CA GLN A 132 -12.71 -19.28 -4.75
C GLN A 132 -13.11 -20.58 -4.03
N ILE A 133 -14.12 -20.49 -3.17
CA ILE A 133 -14.70 -21.68 -2.55
C ILE A 133 -15.74 -22.24 -3.50
N GLY A 134 -15.49 -23.44 -4.04
CA GLY A 134 -16.47 -24.15 -4.87
C GLY A 134 -17.61 -24.75 -4.06
N LYS A 135 -17.29 -25.50 -3.00
CA LYS A 135 -18.29 -26.15 -2.13
C LYS A 135 -17.75 -26.32 -0.71
N LEU A 136 -18.57 -26.01 0.29
CA LEU A 136 -18.31 -26.31 1.70
C LEU A 136 -19.32 -27.36 2.19
N GLU A 137 -18.86 -28.58 2.40
CA GLU A 137 -19.64 -29.65 3.02
C GLU A 137 -19.27 -29.80 4.49
N VAL A 138 -20.28 -29.84 5.34
CA VAL A 138 -20.13 -30.14 6.77
C VAL A 138 -20.95 -31.39 7.02
N LYS A 139 -20.27 -32.48 7.40
CA LYS A 139 -20.89 -33.78 7.69
C LYS A 139 -21.00 -33.97 9.20
N ASN A 140 -21.87 -34.88 9.63
CA ASN A 140 -22.04 -35.29 11.04
C ASN A 140 -22.47 -34.16 12.00
N VAL A 141 -23.40 -33.30 11.58
CA VAL A 141 -24.02 -32.27 12.44
C VAL A 141 -25.54 -32.42 12.45
N PRO A 142 -26.19 -32.35 13.63
CA PRO A 142 -27.63 -32.58 13.77
C PRO A 142 -28.49 -31.43 13.19
N ASN A 143 -27.93 -30.22 13.07
CA ASN A 143 -28.62 -29.05 12.53
C ASN A 143 -27.84 -28.48 11.35
N GLN A 144 -28.54 -27.89 10.37
CA GLN A 144 -27.91 -27.23 9.23
C GLN A 144 -27.15 -25.97 9.69
N PRO A 145 -25.81 -25.94 9.58
CA PRO A 145 -25.04 -24.78 10.00
C PRO A 145 -25.15 -23.66 8.97
N TYR A 146 -25.07 -22.42 9.45
CA TYR A 146 -24.86 -21.26 8.58
C TYR A 146 -23.47 -21.33 7.95
N LYS A 147 -23.41 -21.21 6.62
CA LYS A 147 -22.16 -21.23 5.85
C LYS A 147 -21.89 -19.85 5.29
N GLY A 148 -20.71 -19.31 5.56
CA GLY A 148 -20.28 -18.02 5.05
C GLY A 148 -18.82 -18.08 4.60
N PHE A 149 -18.49 -17.25 3.61
CA PHE A 149 -17.12 -17.02 3.19
C PHE A 149 -16.82 -15.53 3.23
N ARG A 150 -15.67 -15.18 3.80
CA ARG A 150 -15.16 -13.82 3.79
C ARG A 150 -13.70 -13.86 3.38
N ALA A 151 -13.41 -13.25 2.24
CA ALA A 151 -12.03 -13.00 1.82
C ALA A 151 -11.54 -11.66 2.35
N LEU A 152 -10.27 -11.61 2.72
CA LEU A 152 -9.53 -10.40 3.06
C LEU A 152 -8.19 -10.48 2.34
N THR A 153 -7.90 -9.48 1.51
CA THR A 153 -6.55 -9.27 1.01
C THR A 153 -5.94 -8.10 1.77
N GLN A 154 -4.81 -8.35 2.41
CA GLN A 154 -3.99 -7.32 3.04
C GLN A 154 -2.58 -7.40 2.46
N THR A 155 -1.94 -6.25 2.36
CA THR A 155 -0.57 -6.18 1.87
C THR A 155 0.40 -6.71 2.91
N GLY A 156 1.33 -7.56 2.47
CA GLY A 156 2.51 -7.94 3.25
C GLY A 156 3.66 -6.98 2.96
N GLU A 157 4.77 -7.50 2.45
CA GLU A 157 5.89 -6.69 1.99
C GLU A 157 5.69 -6.30 0.52
N TYR A 158 5.15 -5.11 0.28
CA TYR A 158 5.05 -4.53 -1.06
C TYR A 158 5.89 -3.25 -1.12
N GLN A 159 6.97 -3.31 -1.89
CA GLN A 159 7.96 -2.25 -2.00
C GLN A 159 8.09 -1.81 -3.45
N VAL A 160 8.14 -0.49 -3.65
CA VAL A 160 8.38 0.15 -4.93
C VAL A 160 9.68 0.94 -4.83
N ARG A 161 10.59 0.70 -5.77
CA ARG A 161 11.84 1.46 -5.88
C ARG A 161 11.69 2.52 -6.97
N SER A 162 12.26 3.70 -6.72
CA SER A 162 12.34 4.79 -7.70
C SER A 162 13.54 4.63 -8.62
#